data_AF-A0A1W5ZS80-F1
#
_entry.id   AF-A0A1W5ZS80-F1
#
_cell.length_a   1.000
_cell.length_b   1.000
_cell.length_c   1.000
_cell.angle_alpha   90.00
_cell.angle_beta   90.00
_cell.angle_gamma   90.00
#
_symmetry.space_group_name_H-M   'P 1'
#
loop_
_entity.id
_entity.type
_entity.pdbx_description
1 polymer ?
#
loop_
_entity_poly.entity_id
_entity_poly.type
_entity_poly.pdbx_seq_one_letter_code
_entity_poly.pdbx_strand_id
1 'polypeptide(L)' 'MSYYQDLLKEINDKVAVCWQCRTELSDGEKVTLKRERTIQIHLCYQCYELLLTEERSRG' A
#
# COMPACT_ATOMS: atom_id res chain seq x y z
N MET A 1 21.65 -11.98 -15.24
CA MET A 1 21.43 -12.14 -13.79
C MET A 1 20.73 -13.48 -13.57
N SER A 2 20.90 -14.11 -12.41
CA SER A 2 20.17 -15.35 -12.12
C SER A 2 18.76 -15.03 -11.64
N TYR A 3 17.80 -15.89 -11.95
CA TYR A 3 16.39 -15.78 -11.51
C TYR A 3 16.25 -15.41 -10.02
N TYR A 4 17.08 -16.00 -9.16
CA TYR A 4 17.05 -15.74 -7.72
C TYR A 4 17.50 -14.32 -7.34
N GLN A 5 18.42 -13.71 -8.10
CA GLN A 5 18.84 -12.33 -7.84
C GLN A 5 17.71 -11.34 -8.14
N ASP A 6 16.97 -11.57 -9.23
CA ASP A 6 15.83 -10.73 -9.60
C ASP A 6 14.69 -10.88 -8.60
N LEU A 7 14.39 -12.11 -8.16
CA LEU A 7 13.39 -12.38 -7.13
C LEU A 7 13.73 -11.74 -5.78
N LEU A 8 14.99 -11.86 -5.32
CA LEU A 8 15.42 -11.24 -4.06
C LEU A 8 15.35 -9.72 -4.11
N LYS A 9 15.62 -9.13 -5.27
CA LYS A 9 15.49 -7.69 -5.49
C LYS A 9 14.02 -7.25 -5.40
N GLU A 10 13.12 -7.97 -6.07
CA GLU A 10 11.68 -7.70 -6.02
C GLU A 10 11.12 -7.75 -4.59
N ILE A 11 11.53 -8.75 -3.80
CA ILE A 11 11.14 -8.87 -2.39
C ILE A 11 11.68 -7.69 -1.57
N ASN A 12 12.94 -7.30 -1.81
CA ASN A 12 13.57 -6.20 -1.08
C ASN A 12 12.97 -4.83 -1.44
N ASP A 13 12.38 -4.70 -2.62
CA ASP A 13 11.69 -3.48 -3.07
C ASP A 13 10.31 -3.31 -2.40
N LYS A 14 9.77 -4.35 -1.72
CA LYS A 14 8.54 -4.26 -0.94
C LYS A 14 8.81 -3.66 0.44
N VAL A 15 8.19 -2.51 0.72
CA VAL A 15 8.46 -1.69 1.91
C VAL A 15 7.26 -1.58 2.85
N ALA A 16 6.08 -2.04 2.42
CA ALA A 16 4.86 -1.98 3.20
C ALA A 16 3.88 -3.09 2.80
N VAL A 17 2.83 -3.27 3.61
CA VAL A 17 1.69 -4.14 3.31
C VAL A 17 0.42 -3.30 3.35
N CYS A 18 -0.45 -3.47 2.35
CA CYS A 18 -1.76 -2.84 2.33
C CYS A 18 -2.56 -3.27 3.56
N TRP A 19 -3.02 -2.30 4.36
CA TRP A 19 -3.78 -2.56 5.57
C TRP A 19 -5.10 -3.29 5.28
N GLN A 20 -5.72 -3.04 4.12
CA GLN A 20 -7.02 -3.60 3.75
C GLN A 20 -6.91 -4.99 3.09
N CYS A 21 -6.20 -5.11 1.96
CA CYS A 21 -6.16 -6.34 1.18
C CYS A 21 -4.93 -7.23 1.43
N ARG A 22 -4.01 -6.79 2.31
CA ARG A 22 -2.77 -7.50 2.68
C ARG A 22 -1.77 -7.73 1.53
N THR A 23 -1.95 -7.09 0.38
CA THR A 23 -0.98 -7.09 -0.72
C THR A 23 0.31 -6.36 -0.32
N GLU A 24 1.47 -6.91 -0.70
CA GLU A 24 2.78 -6.29 -0.53
C GLU A 24 2.97 -5.10 -1.49
N LEU A 25 3.50 -3.99 -0.96
CA LEU A 25 3.61 -2.72 -1.67
C LEU A 25 5.06 -2.28 -1.75
N SER A 26 5.48 -1.92 -2.96
CA SER A 26 6.69 -1.12 -3.17
C SER A 26 6.43 0.35 -2.82
N ASP A 27 7.51 1.14 -2.79
CA ASP A 27 7.43 2.56 -2.43
C ASP A 27 6.52 3.36 -3.39
N GLY A 28 6.50 2.99 -4.68
CA GLY A 28 5.63 3.62 -5.69
C GLY A 28 4.17 3.17 -5.65
N GLU A 29 3.88 2.03 -5.01
CA GLU A 29 2.53 1.46 -4.91
C GLU A 29 1.81 1.87 -3.61
N LYS A 30 2.56 2.40 -2.63
CA LYS A 30 2.02 2.71 -1.30
C LYS A 30 1.39 4.11 -1.26
N VAL A 31 0.13 4.17 -0.86
CA VAL A 31 -0.55 5.38 -0.43
C VAL A 31 -0.57 5.42 1.09
N THR A 32 -0.13 6.52 1.70
CA THR A 32 -0.04 6.64 3.16
C THR A 32 -1.15 7.53 3.68
N LEU A 33 -2.03 6.98 4.52
CA LEU A 33 -3.05 7.74 5.25
C LEU A 33 -2.57 8.01 6.67
N LYS A 34 -2.73 9.25 7.13
CA LYS A 34 -2.34 9.70 8.46
C LYS A 34 -3.52 10.35 9.15
N ARG A 35 -3.87 9.86 10.35
CA ARG A 35 -4.82 10.53 11.24
C ARG A 35 -4.06 11.13 12.42
N GLU A 36 -4.23 12.43 12.63
CA GLU A 36 -3.81 13.21 13.82
C GLU A 36 -2.54 12.72 14.52
N ARG A 37 -1.42 12.72 13.77
CA ARG A 37 -0.04 12.44 14.24
C ARG A 37 0.22 11.09 14.92
N THR A 38 -0.79 10.23 15.08
CA THR A 38 -0.71 9.03 15.92
C THR A 38 -0.88 7.73 15.15
N ILE A 39 -1.64 7.74 14.04
CA ILE A 39 -1.88 6.54 13.24
C ILE A 39 -1.48 6.79 11.80
N GLN A 40 -0.57 5.95 11.30
CA GLN A 40 -0.19 5.86 9.91
C GLN A 40 -0.57 4.47 9.39
N ILE A 41 -1.32 4.41 8.29
CA ILE A 41 -1.62 3.18 7.57
C ILE A 41 -1.17 3.30 6.11
N HIS A 42 -0.86 2.16 5.50
CA HIS A 42 -0.49 2.04 4.09
C HIS A 42 -1.59 1.32 3.33
N LEU A 43 -1.98 1.83 2.17
CA LEU A 43 -2.96 1.23 1.26
C LEU A 43 -2.38 1.12 -0.15
N CYS A 44 -2.84 0.13 -0.91
CA CYS A 44 -2.69 0.16 -2.36
C CYS A 44 -3.67 1.17 -2.97
N TYR A 45 -3.41 1.59 -4.21
CA TYR A 45 -4.24 2.57 -4.91
C TYR A 45 -5.72 2.17 -4.99
N GLN A 46 -6.00 0.90 -5.33
CA GLN A 46 -7.37 0.38 -5.43
C GLN A 46 -8.14 0.50 -4.10
N CYS A 47 -7.52 0.10 -2.98
CA CYS A 47 -8.16 0.23 -1.67
C CYS A 47 -8.31 1.68 -1.24
N TYR A 48 -7.41 2.57 -1.66
CA TYR A 48 -7.54 4.01 -1.41
C TYR A 48 -8.73 4.61 -2.16
N GLU A 49 -8.92 4.29 -3.45
CA GLU A 49 -10.05 4.79 -4.23
C GLU A 49 -11.41 4.30 -3.70
N LEU A 50 -11.49 3.04 -3.27
CA LEU A 50 -12.70 2.49 -2.64
C LEU A 50 -13.06 3.29 -1.40
N LEU A 51 -12.08 3.58 -0.54
CA LEU A 51 -12.28 4.32 0.70
C LEU A 51 -12.79 5.75 0.44
N LEU A 52 -12.22 6.44 -0.56
CA LEU A 52 -12.70 7.78 -0.97
C LEU A 52 -14.13 7.77 -1.53
N THR A 53 -14.48 6.71 -2.26
CA THR A 53 -15.82 6.57 -2.85
C THR A 53 -16.86 6.33 -1.77
N GLU A 54 -16.54 5.51 -0.77
CA GLU A 54 -17.39 5.27 0.39
C GLU A 54 -17.62 6.54 1.21
N GLU A 55 -16.58 7.34 1.46
CA GLU A 55 -16.71 8.63 2.17
C GLU A 55 -17.64 9.60 1.45
N ARG A 56 -17.55 9.69 0.11
CA ARG A 56 -18.44 10.56 -0.69
C ARG A 56 -19.89 10.10 -0.70
N SER A 57 -20.14 8.79 -0.60
CA SER A 57 -21.50 8.24 -0.57
C SER A 57 -22.21 8.43 0.78
N ARG A 58 -21.45 8.76 1.84
CA ARG A 58 -21.97 9.02 3.20
C ARG A 58 -22.17 10.49 3.51
N GLY A 59 -21.73 11.40 2.63
CA GLY A 59 -21.79 12.86 2.79
C GLY A 59 -22.99 13.50 2.10
#